data_AF-A0AA35TG15-F1
#
_entry.id   AF-A0AA35TG15-F1
#
_cell.length_a   1.000
_cell.length_b   1.000
_cell.length_c   1.000
_cell.angle_alpha   90.00
_cell.angle_beta   90.00
_cell.angle_gamma   90.00
#
_symmetry.space_group_name_H-M   'P 1'
#
loop_
_entity.id
_entity.type
_entity.pdbx_description
1 polymer ?
#
loop_
_entity_poly.entity_id
_entity_poly.type
_entity_poly.pdbx_seq_one_letter_code
_entity_poly.pdbx_strand_id
1 'polypeptide(L)'
;MRKWLPAGDTMLQMITIHLPSPLTAQRYRMELLYEGPHDDPCAIGIKTCDQKAPLMMYVSKMVPTTDKGRFYAFGRVFSGIVGTGMKCRIMGPNYTPGKREDLFIKPIQRTILMMGRYVEAIEDVPCGNIVGLVGVDQYLIKTGTISTYEHAHNLRVMKFSVSPVVRVAVEAKNPSDLPKLVEGLKRLAKSDPMVQCSIEESGEHIVAGAGELHLEICLKDLEEDHACIPLKKSDPVVSYRETVSEPSSQICLSKSPNKHNRLFMTAGPLPDGLAEDIDKGEVAPRQDPKVRARYLVEKYEWDATESRKIWCFGPEGTGPNLLMDVSKGVQYLNEIKDSVVAGFQWATKEVGGA
;
A
#
# COMPACT_ATOMS: atom_id res chain seq x y z
N MET A 1 32.83 -6.00 34.32
CA MET A 1 31.55 -5.82 33.59
C MET A 1 31.25 -7.00 32.66
N ARG A 2 31.97 -7.22 31.54
CA ARG A 2 31.64 -8.30 30.58
C ARG A 2 31.58 -9.73 31.16
N LYS A 3 32.46 -10.07 32.11
CA LYS A 3 32.44 -11.38 32.81
C LYS A 3 31.41 -11.47 33.94
N TRP A 4 30.96 -10.32 34.46
CA TRP A 4 30.08 -10.27 35.63
C TRP A 4 28.61 -10.21 35.23
N LEU A 5 28.30 -9.44 34.18
CA LEU A 5 26.97 -9.30 33.60
C LEU A 5 27.11 -9.33 32.07
N PRO A 6 27.09 -10.53 31.45
CA PRO A 6 27.04 -10.64 30.00
C PRO A 6 25.68 -10.13 29.50
N ALA A 7 25.69 -8.92 28.94
CA ALA A 7 24.50 -8.28 28.40
C ALA A 7 23.85 -9.12 27.27
N GLY A 8 24.67 -9.80 26.46
CA GLY A 8 24.19 -10.67 25.38
C GLY A 8 23.30 -11.80 25.90
N ASP A 9 23.77 -12.51 26.93
CA ASP A 9 23.03 -13.63 27.52
C ASP A 9 21.73 -13.16 28.18
N THR A 10 21.79 -12.01 28.87
CA THR A 10 20.61 -11.42 29.53
C THR A 10 19.55 -11.02 28.50
N MET A 11 19.95 -10.36 27.40
CA MET A 11 19.02 -10.01 26.32
C MET A 11 18.48 -11.24 25.60
N LEU A 12 19.33 -12.24 25.33
CA LEU A 12 18.91 -13.47 24.66
C LEU A 12 17.91 -14.25 25.52
N GLN A 13 18.13 -14.30 26.84
CA GLN A 13 17.20 -14.90 27.78
C GLN A 13 15.85 -14.17 27.82
N MET A 14 15.85 -12.84 27.83
CA MET A 14 14.59 -12.07 27.74
C MET A 14 13.86 -12.34 26.42
N ILE A 15 14.58 -12.41 25.30
CA ILE A 15 14.04 -12.71 23.98
C ILE A 15 13.41 -14.11 23.97
N THR A 16 14.09 -15.13 24.48
CA THR A 16 13.59 -16.51 24.43
C THR A 16 12.41 -16.77 25.38
N ILE A 17 12.35 -16.07 26.52
CA ILE A 17 11.27 -16.23 27.51
C ILE A 17 10.03 -15.42 27.14
N HIS A 18 10.20 -14.18 26.67
CA HIS A 18 9.07 -13.26 26.47
C HIS A 18 8.59 -13.16 25.03
N LEU A 19 9.45 -13.35 24.02
CA LEU A 19 9.01 -13.26 22.63
C LEU A 19 8.43 -14.60 22.17
N PRO A 20 7.20 -14.60 21.61
CA PRO A 20 6.55 -15.83 21.17
C PRO A 20 7.23 -16.40 19.93
N SER A 21 7.30 -17.73 19.87
CA SER A 21 7.74 -18.43 18.67
C SER A 21 6.77 -18.19 17.49
N PRO A 22 7.23 -18.35 16.24
CA PRO A 22 6.37 -18.32 15.05
C PRO A 22 5.08 -19.15 15.19
N LEU A 23 5.20 -20.36 15.74
CA LEU A 23 4.10 -21.30 15.92
C LEU A 23 3.01 -20.76 16.85
N THR A 24 3.40 -20.05 17.91
CA THR A 24 2.46 -19.40 18.83
C THR A 24 1.94 -18.10 18.25
N ALA A 25 2.82 -17.28 17.67
CA ALA A 25 2.52 -15.94 17.17
C ALA A 25 1.56 -15.95 15.99
N GLN A 26 1.70 -16.90 15.06
CA GLN A 26 0.87 -16.94 13.86
C GLN A 26 -0.59 -17.29 14.16
N ARG A 27 -0.88 -18.02 15.24
CA ARG A 27 -2.25 -18.43 15.60
C ARG A 27 -3.20 -17.25 15.81
N TYR A 28 -2.76 -16.22 16.52
CA TYR A 28 -3.56 -15.02 16.77
C TYR A 28 -3.30 -13.89 15.75
N ARG A 29 -2.18 -13.95 15.01
CA ARG A 29 -1.88 -12.95 13.99
C ARG A 29 -2.51 -13.25 12.64
N MET A 30 -2.91 -14.49 12.37
CA MET A 30 -3.50 -14.89 11.09
C MET A 30 -4.70 -14.00 10.73
N GLU A 31 -5.59 -13.75 11.69
CA GLU A 31 -6.80 -12.93 11.50
C GLU A 31 -6.49 -11.48 11.08
N LEU A 32 -5.36 -10.94 11.57
CA LEU A 32 -4.92 -9.58 11.24
C LEU A 32 -4.12 -9.52 9.93
N LEU A 33 -3.46 -10.62 9.57
CA LEU A 33 -2.51 -10.68 8.46
C LEU A 33 -3.15 -11.14 7.16
N TYR A 34 -4.20 -11.96 7.19
CA TYR A 34 -4.83 -12.49 5.97
C TYR A 34 -6.10 -11.71 5.62
N GLU A 35 -6.23 -11.23 4.39
CA GLU A 35 -7.43 -10.50 3.95
C GLU A 35 -8.58 -11.42 3.51
N GLY A 36 -8.30 -12.71 3.32
CA GLY A 36 -9.28 -13.69 2.87
C GLY A 36 -10.08 -14.36 3.99
N PRO A 37 -10.98 -15.29 3.62
CA PRO A 37 -11.74 -16.08 4.58
C PRO A 37 -10.83 -16.89 5.50
N HIS A 38 -11.18 -16.97 6.78
CA HIS A 38 -10.40 -17.70 7.79
C HIS A 38 -10.43 -19.24 7.62
N ASP A 39 -11.37 -19.74 6.82
CA ASP A 39 -11.55 -21.17 6.53
C ASP A 39 -10.75 -21.67 5.32
N ASP A 40 -10.06 -20.78 4.60
CA ASP A 40 -9.24 -21.12 3.44
C ASP A 40 -8.06 -22.02 3.85
N PRO A 41 -7.71 -23.07 3.07
CA PRO A 41 -6.47 -23.85 3.29
C PRO A 41 -5.22 -22.97 3.46
N CYS A 42 -5.15 -21.82 2.80
CA CYS A 42 -4.07 -20.85 3.03
C CYS A 42 -4.09 -20.24 4.44
N ALA A 43 -5.27 -19.87 4.93
CA ALA A 43 -5.45 -19.29 6.26
C ALA A 43 -5.14 -20.32 7.36
N ILE A 44 -5.62 -21.55 7.18
CA ILE A 44 -5.34 -22.67 8.10
C ILE A 44 -3.84 -22.97 8.11
N GLY A 45 -3.20 -23.02 6.94
CA GLY A 45 -1.75 -23.23 6.83
C GLY A 45 -0.93 -22.17 7.56
N ILE A 46 -1.36 -20.89 7.52
CA ILE A 46 -0.75 -19.81 8.30
C ILE A 46 -0.99 -20.02 9.80
N LYS A 47 -2.20 -20.42 10.22
CA LYS A 47 -2.54 -20.61 11.63
C LYS A 47 -1.78 -21.77 12.27
N THR A 48 -1.60 -22.87 11.54
CA THR A 48 -0.90 -24.06 12.03
C THR A 48 0.61 -24.01 11.79
N CYS A 49 1.10 -23.06 10.99
CA CYS A 49 2.50 -23.00 10.54
C CYS A 49 2.93 -24.34 9.94
N ASP A 50 2.13 -24.87 9.00
CA ASP A 50 2.40 -26.17 8.39
C ASP A 50 3.34 -26.03 7.17
N GLN A 51 4.35 -26.90 7.12
CA GLN A 51 5.30 -26.99 6.02
C GLN A 51 4.69 -27.63 4.76
N LYS A 52 3.65 -28.46 4.91
CA LYS A 52 2.99 -29.16 3.79
C LYS A 52 1.82 -28.39 3.20
N ALA A 53 1.36 -27.35 3.89
CA ALA A 53 0.29 -26.48 3.40
C ALA A 53 0.76 -25.64 2.20
N PRO A 54 -0.17 -25.01 1.46
CA PRO A 54 0.21 -24.14 0.34
C PRO A 54 1.19 -23.06 0.78
N LEU A 55 2.19 -22.79 -0.07
CA LEU A 55 3.15 -21.72 0.15
C LEU A 55 2.39 -20.40 0.30
N MET A 56 2.65 -19.70 1.41
CA MET A 56 2.28 -18.30 1.63
C MET A 56 3.49 -17.59 2.21
N MET A 57 4.07 -16.69 1.42
CA MET A 57 5.19 -15.86 1.82
C MET A 57 4.82 -14.39 1.66
N TYR A 58 5.22 -13.57 2.62
CA TYR A 58 5.08 -12.12 2.55
C TYR A 58 6.41 -11.48 2.24
N VAL A 59 6.47 -10.66 1.20
CA VAL A 59 7.63 -9.80 0.90
C VAL A 59 7.40 -8.46 1.57
N SER A 60 8.27 -8.12 2.53
CA SER A 60 8.15 -6.89 3.31
C SER A 60 8.93 -5.72 2.70
N LYS A 61 10.11 -6.00 2.12
CA LYS A 61 10.98 -4.96 1.56
C LYS A 61 11.90 -5.54 0.49
N MET A 62 12.34 -4.68 -0.41
CA MET A 62 13.35 -5.01 -1.42
C MET A 62 14.71 -4.49 -0.92
N VAL A 63 15.67 -5.39 -0.75
CA VAL A 63 17.02 -5.03 -0.29
C VAL A 63 17.89 -4.79 -1.52
N PRO A 64 18.50 -3.61 -1.68
CA PRO A 64 19.43 -3.36 -2.76
C PRO A 64 20.68 -4.23 -2.58
N THR A 65 21.23 -4.70 -3.70
CA THR A 65 22.43 -5.53 -3.71
C THR A 65 23.59 -4.77 -4.33
N THR A 66 24.82 -5.21 -4.04
CA THR A 66 26.03 -4.65 -4.65
C THR A 66 26.11 -4.94 -6.15
N ASP A 67 25.33 -5.93 -6.62
CA ASP A 67 25.21 -6.25 -8.04
C ASP A 67 24.19 -5.29 -8.68
N LYS A 68 24.76 -4.22 -9.26
CA LYS A 68 24.06 -3.09 -9.92
C LYS A 68 22.77 -3.53 -10.63
N GLY A 69 21.64 -3.19 -10.02
CA GLY A 69 20.30 -3.30 -10.62
C GLY A 69 19.43 -4.47 -10.16
N ARG A 70 19.92 -5.38 -9.30
CA ARG A 70 19.11 -6.46 -8.74
C ARG A 70 18.74 -6.19 -7.29
N PHE A 71 17.50 -6.49 -6.94
CA PHE A 71 17.00 -6.42 -5.57
C PHE A 71 16.70 -7.82 -5.03
N TYR A 72 16.99 -8.04 -3.75
CA TYR A 72 16.52 -9.22 -3.04
C TYR A 72 15.19 -8.92 -2.37
N ALA A 73 14.19 -9.72 -2.69
CA ALA A 73 12.90 -9.66 -2.00
C ALA A 73 13.07 -10.28 -0.62
N PHE A 74 13.09 -9.43 0.42
CA PHE A 74 13.20 -9.86 1.80
C PHE A 74 11.80 -10.09 2.37
N GLY A 75 11.58 -11.28 2.90
CA GLY A 75 10.27 -11.66 3.38
C GLY A 75 10.29 -12.82 4.36
N ARG A 76 9.09 -13.21 4.76
CA ARG A 76 8.87 -14.31 5.69
C ARG A 76 7.91 -15.32 5.11
N VAL A 77 8.26 -16.60 5.25
CA VAL A 77 7.38 -17.72 4.90
C VAL A 77 6.42 -17.95 6.06
N PHE A 78 5.13 -17.81 5.83
CA PHE A 78 4.09 -18.05 6.83
C PHE A 78 3.57 -19.49 6.79
N SER A 79 3.39 -20.04 5.59
CA SER A 79 2.91 -21.41 5.35
C SER A 79 3.67 -22.02 4.19
N GLY A 80 3.84 -23.34 4.19
CA GLY A 80 4.52 -24.10 3.14
C GLY A 80 6.05 -23.99 3.16
N ILE A 81 6.66 -24.44 2.07
CA ILE A 81 8.11 -24.40 1.84
C ILE A 81 8.36 -23.64 0.54
N VAL A 82 9.34 -22.74 0.55
CA VAL A 82 9.82 -22.06 -0.67
C VAL A 82 11.10 -22.74 -1.13
N GLY A 83 11.11 -23.20 -2.37
CA GLY A 83 12.27 -23.86 -2.98
C GLY A 83 12.82 -23.09 -4.18
N THR A 84 14.11 -23.24 -4.43
CA THR A 84 14.75 -22.74 -5.64
C THR A 84 14.15 -23.39 -6.90
N GLY A 85 13.77 -22.59 -7.90
CA GLY A 85 13.13 -23.06 -9.14
C GLY A 85 11.63 -23.30 -9.04
N MET A 86 11.03 -23.15 -7.85
CA MET A 86 9.59 -23.36 -7.67
C MET A 86 8.77 -22.28 -8.38
N LYS A 87 7.81 -22.69 -9.20
CA LYS A 87 6.84 -21.78 -9.83
C LYS A 87 5.88 -21.26 -8.77
N CYS A 88 5.94 -19.96 -8.53
CA CYS A 88 5.10 -19.28 -7.56
C CYS A 88 4.28 -18.17 -8.23
N ARG A 89 3.17 -17.82 -7.60
CA ARG A 89 2.30 -16.71 -7.95
C ARG A 89 2.72 -15.51 -7.12
N ILE A 90 3.24 -14.49 -7.78
CA ILE A 90 3.60 -13.21 -7.17
C ILE A 90 2.37 -12.32 -7.30
N MET A 91 1.78 -11.97 -6.16
CA MET A 91 0.57 -11.16 -6.06
C MET A 91 0.98 -9.78 -5.52
N GLY A 92 0.78 -8.75 -6.33
CA GLY A 92 1.06 -7.37 -5.92
C GLY A 92 -0.02 -6.81 -4.96
N PRO A 93 0.16 -5.58 -4.46
CA PRO A 93 -0.70 -5.01 -3.43
C PRO A 93 -2.15 -4.80 -3.89
N ASN A 94 -2.39 -4.66 -5.19
CA ASN A 94 -3.73 -4.42 -5.75
C ASN A 94 -4.42 -5.71 -6.22
N TYR A 95 -3.77 -6.86 -6.06
CA TYR A 95 -4.33 -8.14 -6.48
C TYR A 95 -5.60 -8.48 -5.70
N THR A 96 -6.64 -8.87 -6.43
CA THR A 96 -7.88 -9.42 -5.89
C THR A 96 -8.14 -10.79 -6.51
N PRO A 97 -8.50 -11.81 -5.72
CA PRO A 97 -8.82 -13.13 -6.26
C PRO A 97 -9.92 -13.07 -7.32
N GLY A 98 -9.65 -13.66 -8.49
CA GLY A 98 -10.56 -13.64 -9.65
C GLY A 98 -10.17 -12.64 -10.74
N LYS A 99 -9.42 -11.57 -10.41
CA LYS A 99 -8.80 -10.70 -11.42
C LYS A 99 -7.39 -11.18 -11.74
N ARG A 100 -6.98 -11.02 -13.00
CA ARG A 100 -5.60 -11.31 -13.46
C ARG A 100 -4.69 -10.08 -13.38
N GLU A 101 -5.22 -8.95 -12.95
CA GLU A 101 -4.46 -7.73 -12.73
C GLU A 101 -3.50 -7.94 -11.54
N ASP A 102 -2.23 -7.55 -11.70
CA ASP A 102 -1.19 -7.62 -10.65
C ASP A 102 -0.80 -9.04 -10.20
N LEU A 103 -1.03 -10.05 -11.07
CA LEU A 103 -0.63 -11.44 -10.87
C LEU A 103 0.49 -11.85 -11.84
N PHE A 104 1.62 -12.28 -11.29
CA PHE A 104 2.76 -12.78 -12.08
C PHE A 104 3.13 -14.21 -11.67
N ILE A 105 3.02 -15.15 -12.62
CA ILE A 105 3.39 -16.56 -12.39
C ILE A 105 4.80 -16.79 -12.91
N LYS A 106 5.77 -16.90 -12.01
CA LYS A 106 7.20 -17.03 -12.35
C LYS A 106 7.94 -17.97 -11.40
N PRO A 107 8.98 -18.67 -11.89
CA PRO A 107 9.85 -19.43 -11.03
C PRO A 107 10.75 -18.52 -10.20
N ILE A 108 10.95 -18.86 -8.93
CA ILE A 108 11.95 -18.21 -8.08
C ILE A 108 13.33 -18.67 -8.54
N GLN A 109 14.24 -17.74 -8.82
CA GLN A 109 15.56 -18.11 -9.34
C GLN A 109 16.45 -18.75 -8.28
N ARG A 110 16.51 -18.14 -7.09
CA ARG A 110 17.29 -18.61 -5.94
C ARG A 110 16.68 -18.14 -4.63
N THR A 111 16.72 -19.00 -3.62
CA THR A 111 16.46 -18.69 -2.21
C THR A 111 17.78 -18.45 -1.49
N ILE A 112 17.85 -17.37 -0.70
CA ILE A 112 19.05 -16.97 0.03
C ILE A 112 18.75 -16.68 1.50
N LEU A 113 19.70 -17.02 2.36
CA LEU A 113 19.71 -16.61 3.76
C LEU A 113 20.48 -15.30 3.89
N MET A 114 19.82 -14.29 4.46
CA MET A 114 20.40 -12.95 4.63
C MET A 114 21.10 -12.87 6.00
N MET A 115 22.42 -13.10 6.04
CA MET A 115 23.26 -12.97 7.23
C MET A 115 23.86 -11.55 7.34
N GLY A 116 23.00 -10.54 7.38
CA GLY A 116 23.41 -9.14 7.43
C GLY A 116 24.07 -8.68 6.13
N ARG A 117 25.41 -8.73 6.06
CA ARG A 117 26.18 -8.36 4.85
C ARG A 117 26.39 -9.52 3.89
N TYR A 118 26.43 -10.74 4.40
CA TYR A 118 26.68 -11.93 3.60
C TYR A 118 25.36 -12.60 3.24
N VAL A 119 25.33 -13.22 2.07
CA VAL A 119 24.19 -14.01 1.60
C VAL A 119 24.66 -15.41 1.27
N GLU A 120 23.89 -16.40 1.72
CA GLU A 120 24.18 -17.81 1.48
C GLU A 120 23.00 -18.44 0.74
N ALA A 121 23.26 -19.18 -0.34
CA ALA A 121 22.20 -19.84 -1.09
C ALA A 121 21.75 -21.10 -0.37
N ILE A 122 20.44 -21.26 -0.20
CA ILE A 122 19.81 -22.44 0.40
C ILE A 122 18.83 -23.00 -0.62
N GLU A 123 18.67 -24.32 -0.68
CA GLU A 123 17.76 -24.97 -1.63
C GLU A 123 16.28 -24.72 -1.29
N ASP A 124 15.92 -24.88 -0.01
CA ASP A 124 14.56 -24.83 0.49
C ASP A 124 14.47 -24.23 1.90
N VAL A 125 13.44 -23.39 2.11
CA VAL A 125 13.20 -22.70 3.39
C VAL A 125 11.79 -23.00 3.89
N PRO A 126 11.65 -23.59 5.10
CA PRO A 126 10.35 -23.92 5.66
C PRO A 126 9.65 -22.70 6.29
N CYS A 127 8.35 -22.87 6.55
CA CYS A 127 7.50 -21.89 7.23
C CYS A 127 8.05 -21.43 8.59
N GLY A 128 7.76 -20.19 8.94
CA GLY A 128 8.22 -19.52 10.15
C GLY A 128 9.48 -18.70 9.96
N ASN A 129 10.32 -19.05 8.98
CA ASN A 129 11.62 -18.44 8.73
C ASN A 129 11.56 -17.21 7.81
N ILE A 130 12.61 -16.40 7.91
CA ILE A 130 12.87 -15.23 7.09
C ILE A 130 13.82 -15.63 5.97
N VAL A 131 13.54 -15.18 4.75
CA VAL A 131 14.28 -15.56 3.55
C VAL A 131 14.39 -14.38 2.59
N GLY A 132 15.49 -14.32 1.85
CA GLY A 132 15.64 -13.48 0.67
C GLY A 132 15.36 -14.27 -0.59
N LEU A 133 14.64 -13.68 -1.54
CA LEU A 133 14.42 -14.27 -2.86
C LEU A 133 15.11 -13.44 -3.94
N VAL A 134 15.69 -14.15 -4.91
CA VAL A 134 16.29 -13.57 -6.11
C VAL A 134 15.36 -13.80 -7.32
N GLY A 135 15.16 -12.76 -8.13
CA GLY A 135 14.38 -12.82 -9.37
C GLY A 135 12.90 -12.45 -9.25
N VAL A 136 12.49 -11.90 -8.10
CA VAL A 136 11.12 -11.39 -7.85
C VAL A 136 11.04 -9.87 -8.08
N ASP A 137 12.19 -9.22 -8.28
CA ASP A 137 12.39 -7.77 -8.34
C ASP A 137 11.72 -7.05 -9.51
N GLN A 138 11.54 -7.72 -10.63
CA GLN A 138 10.85 -7.13 -11.79
C GLN A 138 9.34 -7.05 -11.59
N TYR A 139 8.78 -7.90 -10.75
CA TYR A 139 7.32 -8.09 -10.63
C TYR A 139 6.73 -7.39 -9.42
N LEU A 140 7.57 -7.04 -8.43
CA LEU A 140 7.13 -6.53 -7.15
C LEU A 140 7.89 -5.23 -6.85
N ILE A 141 7.13 -4.17 -6.56
CA ILE A 141 7.71 -2.84 -6.31
C ILE A 141 8.06 -2.70 -4.82
N LYS A 142 7.07 -2.80 -3.92
CA LYS A 142 7.26 -2.55 -2.47
C LYS A 142 7.01 -3.79 -1.64
N THR A 143 5.76 -4.23 -1.64
CA THR A 143 5.26 -5.35 -0.86
C THR A 143 4.40 -6.23 -1.75
N GLY A 144 4.26 -7.48 -1.35
CA GLY A 144 3.37 -8.39 -2.03
C GLY A 144 3.41 -9.76 -1.40
N THR A 145 2.49 -10.58 -1.84
CA THR A 145 2.28 -11.92 -1.30
C THR A 145 2.67 -12.92 -2.38
N ILE A 146 3.44 -13.93 -2.01
CA ILE A 146 3.81 -15.02 -2.89
C ILE A 146 3.05 -16.26 -2.44
N SER A 147 2.30 -16.85 -3.35
CA SER A 147 1.51 -18.06 -3.08
C SER A 147 1.68 -19.15 -4.13
N THR A 148 1.31 -20.37 -3.80
CA THR A 148 1.18 -21.48 -4.76
C THR A 148 -0.27 -21.85 -5.06
N TYR A 149 -1.19 -21.44 -4.18
CA TYR A 149 -2.61 -21.74 -4.31
C TYR A 149 -3.34 -20.76 -5.24
N GLU A 150 -4.31 -21.26 -6.00
CA GLU A 150 -4.97 -20.47 -7.05
C GLU A 150 -5.99 -19.47 -6.51
N HIS A 151 -6.66 -19.80 -5.41
CA HIS A 151 -7.65 -18.95 -4.76
C HIS A 151 -7.08 -18.23 -3.51
N ALA A 152 -5.75 -18.15 -3.41
CA ALA A 152 -5.10 -17.45 -2.31
C ALA A 152 -5.44 -15.96 -2.34
N HIS A 153 -5.79 -15.42 -1.18
CA HIS A 153 -5.93 -14.00 -0.99
C HIS A 153 -4.58 -13.38 -0.61
N ASN A 154 -4.49 -12.05 -0.76
CA ASN A 154 -3.34 -11.31 -0.32
C ASN A 154 -3.24 -11.28 1.21
N LEU A 155 -2.00 -11.23 1.69
CA LEU A 155 -1.73 -10.77 3.04
C LEU A 155 -1.92 -9.26 3.09
N ARG A 156 -2.37 -8.77 4.24
CA ARG A 156 -2.72 -7.37 4.48
C ARG A 156 -1.55 -6.49 4.11
N VAL A 157 -1.79 -5.62 3.14
CA VAL A 157 -0.79 -4.65 2.68
C VAL A 157 -0.46 -3.70 3.83
N MET A 158 0.82 -3.34 3.98
CA MET A 158 1.24 -2.37 4.99
C MET A 158 0.54 -1.03 4.75
N LYS A 159 -0.37 -0.67 5.68
CA LYS A 159 -0.86 0.69 5.81
C LYS A 159 0.23 1.49 6.53
N PHE A 160 0.91 2.38 5.82
CA PHE A 160 1.81 3.32 6.45
C PHE A 160 0.98 4.36 7.19
N SER A 161 1.22 4.50 8.49
CA SER A 161 0.52 5.50 9.33
C SER A 161 0.87 6.94 8.95
N VAL A 162 1.96 7.14 8.20
CA VAL A 162 2.47 8.46 7.82
C VAL A 162 2.35 8.59 6.31
N SER A 163 1.66 9.63 5.86
CA SER A 163 1.62 10.00 4.45
C SER A 163 2.89 10.79 4.10
N PRO A 164 3.47 10.64 2.90
CA PRO A 164 4.60 11.44 2.48
C PRO A 164 4.14 12.90 2.25
N VAL A 165 4.51 13.78 3.18
CA VAL A 165 4.06 15.18 3.22
C VAL A 165 5.02 16.15 2.54
N VAL A 166 6.32 15.84 2.52
CA VAL A 166 7.34 16.72 1.90
C VAL A 166 7.59 16.25 0.47
N ARG A 167 7.52 17.16 -0.49
CA ARG A 167 7.74 16.93 -1.92
C ARG A 167 8.91 17.77 -2.41
N VAL A 168 9.74 17.20 -3.26
CA VAL A 168 10.80 17.90 -3.99
C VAL A 168 10.74 17.50 -5.46
N ALA A 169 10.83 18.48 -6.34
CA ALA A 169 11.01 18.25 -7.77
C ALA A 169 12.50 17.96 -8.04
N VAL A 170 12.74 16.90 -8.79
CA VAL A 170 14.06 16.38 -9.12
C VAL A 170 14.22 16.37 -10.63
N GLU A 171 15.22 17.09 -11.11
CA GLU A 171 15.58 17.13 -12.53
C GLU A 171 17.02 16.65 -12.72
N ALA A 172 17.30 16.01 -13.86
CA ALA A 172 18.67 15.73 -14.25
C ALA A 172 19.34 17.02 -14.74
N LYS A 173 20.55 17.35 -14.27
CA LYS A 173 21.28 18.54 -14.76
C LYS A 173 21.54 18.45 -16.27
N ASN A 174 21.79 17.24 -16.76
CA ASN A 174 21.98 16.96 -18.18
C ASN A 174 20.73 16.23 -18.71
N PRO A 175 20.05 16.76 -19.75
CA PRO A 175 18.88 16.11 -20.34
C PRO A 175 19.18 14.71 -20.88
N SER A 176 20.41 14.45 -21.33
CA SER A 176 20.84 13.15 -21.85
C SER A 176 20.82 12.02 -20.81
N ASP A 177 20.86 12.36 -19.52
CA ASP A 177 20.88 11.39 -18.41
C ASP A 177 19.48 11.10 -17.83
N LEU A 178 18.41 11.66 -18.41
CA LEU A 178 17.03 11.44 -17.98
C LEU A 178 16.65 9.94 -17.89
N PRO A 179 17.06 9.05 -18.81
CA PRO A 179 16.78 7.62 -18.67
C PRO A 179 17.35 7.00 -17.38
N LYS A 180 18.54 7.45 -16.94
CA LYS A 180 19.16 6.99 -15.69
C LYS A 180 18.41 7.53 -14.47
N LEU A 181 17.90 8.77 -14.54
CA LEU A 181 17.06 9.33 -13.50
C LEU A 181 15.77 8.51 -13.33
N VAL A 182 15.06 8.24 -14.44
CA VAL A 182 13.82 7.46 -14.40
C VAL A 182 14.05 6.05 -13.86
N GLU A 183 15.16 5.40 -14.24
CA GLU A 183 15.52 4.10 -13.69
C GLU A 183 15.92 4.20 -12.21
N GLY A 184 16.67 5.24 -11.82
CA GLY A 184 17.05 5.51 -10.44
C GLY A 184 15.85 5.78 -9.52
N LEU A 185 14.87 6.55 -9.98
CA LEU A 185 13.62 6.80 -9.26
C LEU A 185 12.82 5.52 -9.06
N LYS A 186 12.74 4.67 -10.09
CA LYS A 186 12.11 3.34 -9.96
C LYS A 186 12.84 2.45 -8.96
N ARG A 187 14.16 2.57 -8.84
CA ARG A 187 14.98 1.84 -7.85
C ARG A 187 14.76 2.37 -6.44
N LEU A 188 14.73 3.69 -6.27
CA LEU A 188 14.45 4.35 -5.00
C LEU A 188 13.06 3.99 -4.47
N ALA A 189 12.05 3.98 -5.33
CA ALA A 189 10.69 3.56 -4.97
C ALA A 189 10.57 2.08 -4.55
N LYS A 190 11.56 1.24 -4.90
CA LYS A 190 11.64 -0.17 -4.47
C LYS A 190 12.39 -0.33 -3.15
N SER A 191 13.49 0.42 -2.95
CA SER A 191 14.29 0.35 -1.73
C SER A 191 13.54 0.92 -0.54
N ASP A 192 12.86 2.05 -0.70
CA ASP A 192 12.11 2.71 0.36
C ASP A 192 10.59 2.60 0.16
N PRO A 193 9.87 1.93 1.08
CA PRO A 193 8.41 1.82 1.02
C PRO A 193 7.67 3.16 1.18
N MET A 194 8.24 4.14 1.88
CA MET A 194 7.63 5.43 2.17
C MET A 194 7.76 6.43 1.03
N VAL A 195 8.79 6.28 0.19
CA VAL A 195 9.02 7.18 -0.94
C VAL A 195 7.94 6.96 -2.00
N GLN A 196 7.35 8.05 -2.46
CA GLN A 196 6.48 8.07 -3.63
C GLN A 196 7.15 8.90 -4.72
N CYS A 197 7.36 8.29 -5.87
CA CYS A 197 7.83 8.98 -7.06
C CYS A 197 6.66 9.13 -8.02
N SER A 198 6.28 10.37 -8.33
CA SER A 198 5.22 10.69 -9.28
C SER A 198 5.77 11.57 -10.40
N ILE A 199 5.12 11.51 -11.56
CA ILE A 199 5.39 12.42 -12.68
C ILE A 199 4.17 13.33 -12.75
N GLU A 200 4.39 14.63 -12.65
CA GLU A 200 3.32 15.62 -12.85
C GLU A 200 3.05 15.84 -14.34
N GLU A 201 1.89 16.42 -14.66
CA GLU A 201 1.50 16.75 -16.05
C GLU A 201 2.45 17.76 -16.70
N SER A 202 3.12 18.58 -15.88
CA SER A 202 4.22 19.48 -16.28
C SER A 202 5.44 18.73 -16.82
N GLY A 203 5.53 17.41 -16.60
CA GLY A 203 6.68 16.58 -16.93
C GLY A 203 7.74 16.55 -15.83
N GLU A 204 7.52 17.22 -14.69
CA GLU A 204 8.45 17.22 -13.56
C GLU A 204 8.39 15.89 -12.78
N HIS A 205 9.55 15.42 -12.35
CA HIS A 205 9.64 14.24 -11.48
C HIS A 205 9.63 14.67 -10.02
N ILE A 206 8.61 14.24 -9.29
CA ILE A 206 8.46 14.58 -7.87
C ILE A 206 8.78 13.37 -7.02
N VAL A 207 9.62 13.61 -6.01
CA VAL A 207 9.90 12.66 -4.94
C VAL A 207 9.23 13.18 -3.68
N ALA A 208 8.32 12.37 -3.13
CA ALA A 208 7.65 12.65 -1.88
C ALA A 208 8.17 11.73 -0.77
N GLY A 209 8.40 12.29 0.42
CA GLY A 209 8.93 11.59 1.59
C GLY A 209 8.20 11.98 2.88
N ALA A 210 8.41 11.18 3.94
CA ALA A 210 7.76 11.39 5.24
C ALA A 210 8.23 12.65 5.99
N GLY A 211 9.42 13.16 5.68
CA GLY A 211 10.00 14.34 6.32
C GLY A 211 11.27 14.81 5.61
N GLU A 212 11.82 15.93 6.05
CA GLU A 212 12.98 16.59 5.43
C GLU A 212 14.24 15.70 5.46
N LEU A 213 14.59 15.17 6.65
CA LEU A 213 15.77 14.29 6.79
C LEU A 213 15.64 13.02 5.94
N HIS A 214 14.44 12.43 5.91
CA HIS A 214 14.19 11.24 5.09
C HIS A 214 14.40 11.55 3.62
N LEU A 215 13.87 12.68 3.16
CA LEU A 215 13.99 13.10 1.77
C LEU A 215 15.43 13.48 1.39
N GLU A 216 16.19 14.09 2.31
CA GLU A 216 17.62 14.36 2.11
C GLU A 216 18.43 13.08 1.90
N ILE A 217 18.20 12.05 2.72
CA ILE A 217 18.85 10.73 2.58
C ILE A 217 18.44 10.09 1.25
N CYS A 218 17.14 10.09 0.92
CA CYS A 218 16.67 9.51 -0.34
C CYS A 218 17.25 10.20 -1.57
N LEU A 219 17.40 11.53 -1.55
CA LEU A 219 18.02 12.29 -2.63
C LEU A 219 19.52 11.99 -2.74
N LYS A 220 20.20 11.81 -1.60
CA LYS A 220 21.60 11.40 -1.57
C LYS A 220 21.80 10.00 -2.15
N ASP A 221 20.97 9.03 -1.74
CA ASP A 221 21.00 7.67 -2.27
C ASP A 221 20.67 7.65 -3.78
N LEU A 222 19.78 8.55 -4.23
CA LEU A 222 19.47 8.70 -5.65
C LEU A 222 20.68 9.23 -6.45
N GLU A 223 21.39 10.23 -5.93
CA GLU A 223 22.57 10.83 -6.55
C GLU A 223 23.81 9.93 -6.51
N GLU A 224 24.07 9.25 -5.38
CA GLU A 224 25.27 8.43 -5.16
C GLU A 224 25.12 6.98 -5.69
N ASP A 225 24.01 6.30 -5.37
CA ASP A 225 23.89 4.85 -5.56
C ASP A 225 22.98 4.43 -6.73
N HIS A 226 21.84 5.11 -6.92
CA HIS A 226 20.84 4.65 -7.87
C HIS A 226 21.03 5.19 -9.28
N ALA A 227 21.16 6.52 -9.42
CA ALA A 227 21.25 7.20 -10.70
C ALA A 227 22.70 7.59 -11.05
N CYS A 228 23.57 7.79 -10.04
CA CYS A 228 24.97 8.19 -10.20
C CYS A 228 25.16 9.41 -11.12
N ILE A 229 24.23 10.37 -11.05
CA ILE A 229 24.19 11.57 -11.89
C ILE A 229 23.95 12.79 -11.01
N PRO A 230 24.50 13.95 -11.40
CA PRO A 230 24.26 15.17 -10.65
C PRO A 230 22.83 15.66 -10.87
N LEU A 231 22.10 15.85 -9.77
CA LEU A 231 20.68 16.24 -9.79
C LEU A 231 20.51 17.72 -9.48
N LYS A 232 19.45 18.30 -10.04
CA LYS A 232 18.93 19.61 -9.65
C LYS A 232 17.70 19.36 -8.79
N LYS A 233 17.69 19.94 -7.59
CA LYS A 233 16.67 19.77 -6.57
C LYS A 233 16.01 21.12 -6.32
N SER A 234 14.68 21.14 -6.30
CA SER A 234 13.92 22.30 -5.85
C SER A 234 13.82 22.36 -4.32
N ASP A 235 13.33 23.47 -3.80
CA ASP A 235 13.06 23.60 -2.37
C ASP A 235 11.92 22.65 -1.95
N PRO A 236 11.98 22.08 -0.73
CA PRO A 236 10.94 21.19 -0.23
C PRO A 236 9.61 21.93 -0.06
N VAL A 237 8.59 21.45 -0.76
CA VAL A 237 7.22 21.95 -0.67
C VAL A 237 6.39 20.95 0.12
N VAL A 238 5.52 21.46 1.00
CA VAL A 238 4.57 20.63 1.74
C VAL A 238 3.33 20.40 0.89
N SER A 239 2.83 19.15 0.85
CA SER A 239 1.56 18.84 0.21
C SER A 239 0.41 19.46 1.00
N TYR A 240 -0.31 20.39 0.38
CA TYR A 240 -1.55 20.91 0.93
C TYR A 240 -2.72 19.94 0.67
N ARG A 241 -3.74 20.04 1.50
CA ARG A 241 -5.04 19.40 1.29
C ARG A 241 -6.09 20.49 1.24
N GLU A 242 -7.02 20.35 0.31
CA GLU A 242 -8.14 21.27 0.19
C GLU A 242 -9.35 20.76 0.97
N THR A 243 -10.02 21.66 1.67
CA THR A 243 -11.26 21.38 2.40
C THR A 243 -12.23 22.55 2.25
N VAL A 244 -13.51 22.28 2.42
CA VAL A 244 -14.55 23.29 2.48
C VAL A 244 -14.86 23.64 3.93
N SER A 245 -15.07 24.92 4.24
CA SER A 245 -15.45 25.38 5.59
C SER A 245 -16.97 25.52 5.75
N GLU A 246 -17.67 25.89 4.68
CA GLU A 246 -19.10 26.18 4.69
C GLU A 246 -19.82 25.41 3.57
N PRO A 247 -21.12 25.10 3.73
CA PRO A 247 -21.90 24.51 2.67
C PRO A 247 -22.01 25.46 1.46
N SER A 248 -22.09 24.88 0.27
CA SER A 248 -22.22 25.64 -0.97
C SER A 248 -23.41 26.61 -0.92
N SER A 249 -23.15 27.89 -1.22
CA SER A 249 -24.15 28.96 -1.24
C SER A 249 -25.24 28.77 -2.31
N GLN A 250 -24.91 28.03 -3.37
CA GLN A 250 -25.83 27.70 -4.46
C GLN A 250 -25.65 26.25 -4.91
N ILE A 251 -26.69 25.71 -5.54
CA ILE A 251 -26.64 24.38 -6.14
C ILE A 251 -25.81 24.47 -7.44
N CYS A 252 -24.67 23.78 -7.47
CA CYS A 252 -23.81 23.77 -8.65
C CYS A 252 -24.43 22.91 -9.74
N LEU A 253 -24.65 23.51 -10.91
CA LEU A 253 -25.15 22.82 -12.11
C LEU A 253 -24.00 22.59 -13.09
N SER A 254 -23.76 21.33 -13.45
CA SER A 254 -22.89 20.95 -14.56
C SER A 254 -23.69 20.26 -15.66
N LYS A 255 -23.31 20.50 -16.92
CA LYS A 255 -23.92 19.88 -18.10
C LYS A 255 -22.88 19.05 -18.83
N SER A 256 -23.28 17.89 -19.31
CA SER A 256 -22.42 17.06 -20.17
C SER A 256 -22.16 17.76 -21.52
N PRO A 257 -21.07 17.42 -22.23
CA PRO A 257 -20.76 17.98 -23.55
C PRO A 257 -21.88 17.77 -24.58
N ASN A 258 -22.61 16.65 -24.47
CA ASN A 258 -23.78 16.35 -25.31
C ASN A 258 -25.04 17.17 -24.94
N LYS A 259 -24.99 18.01 -23.91
CA LYS A 259 -26.08 18.85 -23.38
C LYS A 259 -27.34 18.10 -22.89
N HIS A 260 -27.38 16.77 -22.94
CA HIS A 260 -28.52 15.96 -22.55
C HIS A 260 -28.56 15.66 -21.04
N ASN A 261 -27.40 15.58 -20.38
CA ASN A 261 -27.32 15.26 -18.96
C ASN A 261 -26.99 16.51 -18.15
N ARG A 262 -27.61 16.61 -16.97
CA ARG A 262 -27.39 17.70 -16.01
C ARG A 262 -27.18 17.10 -14.63
N LEU A 263 -26.14 17.53 -13.94
CA LEU A 263 -25.84 17.15 -12.56
C LEU A 263 -25.97 18.37 -11.67
N PHE A 264 -26.66 18.19 -10.55
CA PHE A 264 -26.84 19.19 -9.52
C PHE A 264 -26.17 18.67 -8.24
N MET A 265 -25.18 19.39 -7.72
CA MET A 265 -24.41 18.96 -6.56
C MET A 265 -24.19 20.13 -5.60
N THR A 266 -24.08 19.80 -4.31
CA THR A 266 -23.70 20.72 -3.24
C THR A 266 -22.60 20.06 -2.43
N ALA A 267 -21.56 20.82 -2.08
CA ALA A 267 -20.52 20.39 -1.16
C ALA A 267 -20.74 21.03 0.21
N GLY A 268 -20.33 20.35 1.27
CA GLY A 268 -20.34 20.85 2.64
C GLY A 268 -19.28 20.14 3.48
N PRO A 269 -18.87 20.74 4.61
CA PRO A 269 -17.86 20.16 5.49
C PRO A 269 -18.36 18.87 6.12
N LEU A 270 -17.45 17.94 6.36
CA LEU A 270 -17.73 16.78 7.20
C LEU A 270 -17.72 17.19 8.68
N PRO A 271 -18.50 16.51 9.55
CA PRO A 271 -18.40 16.70 10.99
C PRO A 271 -16.99 16.41 11.51
N ASP A 272 -16.58 17.16 12.54
CA ASP A 272 -15.27 17.01 13.17
C ASP A 272 -15.05 15.56 13.64
N GLY A 273 -13.90 14.99 13.28
CA GLY A 273 -13.51 13.63 13.63
C GLY A 273 -14.00 12.53 12.67
N LEU A 274 -14.96 12.80 11.77
CA LEU A 274 -15.40 11.78 10.80
C LEU A 274 -14.28 11.41 9.81
N ALA A 275 -13.47 12.40 9.40
CA ALA A 275 -12.31 12.16 8.55
C ALA A 275 -11.30 11.21 9.21
N GLU A 276 -11.02 11.38 10.51
CA GLU A 276 -10.10 10.50 11.23
C GLU A 276 -10.64 9.08 11.38
N ASP A 277 -11.94 8.93 11.63
CA ASP A 277 -12.59 7.63 11.74
C ASP A 277 -12.59 6.86 10.41
N ILE A 278 -12.70 7.58 9.29
CA ILE A 278 -12.55 7.02 7.94
C ILE A 278 -11.11 6.54 7.73
N ASP A 279 -10.11 7.36 8.10
CA ASP A 279 -8.70 6.99 7.95
C ASP A 279 -8.28 5.82 8.85
N LYS A 280 -8.80 5.77 10.09
CA LYS A 280 -8.61 4.65 11.02
C LYS A 280 -9.32 3.38 10.52
N GLY A 281 -10.29 3.52 9.61
CA GLY A 281 -11.04 2.43 9.01
C GLY A 281 -12.18 1.93 9.89
N GLU A 282 -12.64 2.74 10.85
CA GLU A 282 -13.88 2.48 11.59
C GLU A 282 -15.08 2.59 10.65
N VAL A 283 -15.04 3.56 9.73
CA VAL A 283 -15.98 3.72 8.62
C VAL A 283 -15.31 3.27 7.32
N ALA A 284 -15.56 2.02 6.91
CA ALA A 284 -14.97 1.47 5.69
C ALA A 284 -16.00 1.28 4.56
N PRO A 285 -15.61 1.45 3.28
CA PRO A 285 -16.49 1.21 2.13
C PRO A 285 -16.96 -0.24 2.02
N ARG A 286 -16.14 -1.18 2.51
CA ARG A 286 -16.40 -2.64 2.46
C ARG A 286 -17.39 -3.12 3.53
N GLN A 287 -17.71 -2.30 4.54
CA GLN A 287 -18.65 -2.67 5.59
C GLN A 287 -20.09 -2.65 5.09
N ASP A 288 -20.96 -3.43 5.75
CA ASP A 288 -22.39 -3.44 5.44
C ASP A 288 -22.97 -2.02 5.62
N PRO A 289 -23.71 -1.49 4.63
CA PRO A 289 -24.29 -0.16 4.68
C PRO A 289 -25.16 0.10 5.92
N LYS A 290 -25.80 -0.92 6.50
CA LYS A 290 -26.61 -0.79 7.71
C LYS A 290 -25.76 -0.61 8.96
N VAL A 291 -24.65 -1.32 9.07
CA VAL A 291 -23.72 -1.20 10.22
C VAL A 291 -23.07 0.18 10.19
N ARG A 292 -22.61 0.60 9.01
CA ARG A 292 -22.07 1.95 8.80
C ARG A 292 -23.09 3.04 9.11
N ALA A 293 -24.33 2.90 8.64
CA ALA A 293 -25.37 3.89 8.91
C ALA A 293 -25.69 4.00 10.40
N ARG A 294 -25.70 2.89 11.16
CA ARG A 294 -25.87 2.94 12.62
C ARG A 294 -24.75 3.72 13.29
N TYR A 295 -23.50 3.46 12.91
CA TYR A 295 -22.35 4.16 13.45
C TYR A 295 -22.40 5.68 13.21
N LEU A 296 -22.77 6.08 11.99
CA LEU A 296 -22.92 7.50 11.63
C LEU A 296 -24.07 8.19 12.39
N VAL A 297 -25.19 7.49 12.58
CA VAL A 297 -26.34 7.99 13.35
C VAL A 297 -25.98 8.13 14.84
N GLU A 298 -25.31 7.13 15.41
CA GLU A 298 -25.00 7.08 16.86
C GLU A 298 -23.90 8.07 17.26
N LYS A 299 -22.85 8.24 16.42
CA LYS A 299 -21.69 9.07 16.76
C LYS A 299 -21.76 10.50 16.22
N TYR A 300 -22.40 10.70 15.06
CA TYR A 300 -22.40 11.98 14.35
C TYR A 300 -23.80 12.57 14.11
N GLU A 301 -24.83 11.98 14.73
CA GLU A 301 -26.23 12.43 14.62
C GLU A 301 -26.73 12.59 13.17
N TRP A 302 -26.16 11.80 12.24
CA TRP A 302 -26.57 11.83 10.84
C TRP A 302 -27.96 11.24 10.64
N ASP A 303 -28.65 11.69 9.59
CA ASP A 303 -29.92 11.09 9.22
C ASP A 303 -29.71 9.64 8.74
N ALA A 304 -30.60 8.76 9.21
CA ALA A 304 -30.53 7.33 8.92
C ALA A 304 -30.83 7.02 7.45
N THR A 305 -31.57 7.88 6.74
CA THR A 305 -31.85 7.68 5.32
C THR A 305 -30.71 8.18 4.44
N GLU A 306 -30.06 9.28 4.82
CA GLU A 306 -28.90 9.83 4.11
C GLU A 306 -27.66 8.93 4.26
N SER A 307 -27.39 8.44 5.48
CA SER A 307 -26.25 7.57 5.78
C SER A 307 -26.24 6.26 4.98
N ARG A 308 -27.43 5.77 4.57
CA ARG A 308 -27.57 4.56 3.74
C ARG A 308 -27.29 4.82 2.26
N LYS A 309 -27.35 6.07 1.81
CA LYS A 309 -27.22 6.48 0.41
C LYS A 309 -25.82 6.95 0.03
N ILE A 310 -24.81 6.66 0.86
CA ILE A 310 -23.41 6.88 0.51
C ILE A 310 -23.02 5.97 -0.67
N TRP A 311 -22.57 6.56 -1.76
CA TRP A 311 -22.13 5.86 -2.97
C TRP A 311 -20.67 5.43 -2.91
N CYS A 312 -19.78 6.34 -2.52
CA CYS A 312 -18.35 6.06 -2.46
C CYS A 312 -17.62 6.99 -1.48
N PHE A 313 -16.41 6.56 -1.12
CA PHE A 313 -15.41 7.34 -0.38
C PHE A 313 -14.29 7.72 -1.34
N GLY A 314 -13.70 8.91 -1.23
CA GLY A 314 -12.59 9.34 -2.10
C GLY A 314 -11.50 10.10 -1.34
N PRO A 315 -10.23 10.09 -1.80
CA PRO A 315 -9.72 9.45 -3.01
C PRO A 315 -9.47 7.94 -2.86
N GLU A 316 -9.27 7.25 -3.99
CA GLU A 316 -8.92 5.82 -4.09
C GLU A 316 -9.86 4.85 -3.34
N GLY A 317 -11.11 5.27 -3.14
CA GLY A 317 -12.10 4.44 -2.48
C GLY A 317 -12.00 4.41 -0.95
N THR A 318 -10.97 4.95 -0.32
CA THR A 318 -10.79 4.91 1.15
C THR A 318 -10.51 6.26 1.79
N GLY A 319 -10.39 7.33 0.99
CA GLY A 319 -10.07 8.65 1.53
C GLY A 319 -11.23 9.33 2.26
N PRO A 320 -10.93 10.43 2.96
CA PRO A 320 -11.86 11.13 3.86
C PRO A 320 -12.86 12.06 3.15
N ASN A 321 -13.32 11.71 1.94
CA ASN A 321 -14.40 12.43 1.25
C ASN A 321 -15.55 11.48 0.97
N LEU A 322 -16.79 11.97 1.03
CA LEU A 322 -18.00 11.16 0.90
C LEU A 322 -18.87 11.68 -0.23
N LEU A 323 -19.37 10.77 -1.06
CA LEU A 323 -20.41 11.06 -2.04
C LEU A 323 -21.73 10.46 -1.59
N MET A 324 -22.76 11.30 -1.45
CA MET A 324 -24.10 10.90 -1.03
C MET A 324 -25.15 11.22 -2.10
N ASP A 325 -26.11 10.32 -2.26
CA ASP A 325 -27.25 10.52 -3.15
C ASP A 325 -28.47 11.07 -2.40
N VAL A 326 -28.90 12.27 -2.79
CA VAL A 326 -30.08 12.97 -2.25
C VAL A 326 -31.18 13.10 -3.33
N SER A 327 -31.03 12.44 -4.46
CA SER A 327 -31.98 12.55 -5.58
C SER A 327 -33.34 11.89 -5.26
N LYS A 328 -34.39 12.42 -5.90
CA LYS A 328 -35.77 11.92 -5.80
C LYS A 328 -36.36 11.85 -7.21
N GLY A 329 -36.89 10.68 -7.60
CA GLY A 329 -37.65 10.51 -8.84
C GLY A 329 -36.84 10.34 -10.14
N VAL A 330 -35.57 9.91 -10.07
CA VAL A 330 -34.70 9.71 -11.25
C VAL A 330 -34.74 8.24 -11.70
N GLN A 331 -35.24 7.98 -12.92
CA GLN A 331 -35.52 6.61 -13.41
C GLN A 331 -34.28 5.79 -13.83
N TYR A 332 -33.13 6.41 -14.10
CA TYR A 332 -31.91 5.73 -14.59
C TYR A 332 -30.65 6.04 -13.77
N LEU A 333 -30.83 6.34 -12.48
CA LEU A 333 -29.73 6.78 -11.62
C LEU A 333 -28.66 5.68 -11.40
N ASN A 334 -29.07 4.42 -11.35
CA ASN A 334 -28.14 3.31 -11.14
C ASN A 334 -27.18 3.10 -12.31
N GLU A 335 -27.57 3.45 -13.53
CA GLU A 335 -26.72 3.29 -14.72
C GLU A 335 -25.58 4.32 -14.76
N ILE A 336 -25.82 5.52 -14.21
CA ILE A 336 -24.82 6.59 -14.17
C ILE A 336 -23.90 6.50 -12.94
N LYS A 337 -24.23 5.63 -11.98
CA LYS A 337 -23.56 5.55 -10.68
C LYS A 337 -22.05 5.34 -10.83
N ASP A 338 -21.64 4.39 -11.66
CA ASP A 338 -20.22 4.06 -11.84
C ASP A 338 -19.44 5.23 -12.47
N SER A 339 -20.05 5.95 -13.41
CA SER A 339 -19.44 7.14 -14.03
C SER A 339 -19.31 8.30 -13.05
N VAL A 340 -20.33 8.53 -12.21
CA VAL A 340 -20.27 9.60 -11.19
C VAL A 340 -19.24 9.24 -10.11
N VAL A 341 -19.18 7.99 -9.68
CA VAL A 341 -18.17 7.51 -8.72
C VAL A 341 -16.77 7.72 -9.29
N ALA A 342 -16.51 7.32 -10.54
CA ALA A 342 -15.21 7.52 -11.18
C ALA A 342 -14.84 9.01 -11.29
N GLY A 343 -15.79 9.87 -11.69
CA GLY A 343 -15.59 11.32 -11.73
C GLY A 343 -15.28 11.92 -10.37
N PHE A 344 -15.94 11.45 -9.31
CA PHE A 344 -15.69 11.90 -7.94
C PHE A 344 -14.30 11.45 -7.42
N GLN A 345 -13.89 10.21 -7.71
CA GLN A 345 -12.54 9.73 -7.37
C GLN A 345 -11.48 10.58 -8.06
N TRP A 346 -11.71 10.93 -9.33
CA TRP A 346 -10.79 11.74 -10.10
C TRP A 346 -10.71 13.16 -9.57
N ALA A 347 -11.87 13.80 -9.35
CA ALA A 347 -11.96 15.14 -8.78
C ALA A 347 -11.23 15.21 -7.42
N THR A 348 -11.55 14.33 -6.48
CA THR A 348 -10.92 14.31 -5.15
C THR A 348 -9.41 14.00 -5.18
N LYS A 349 -8.90 13.40 -6.25
CA LYS A 349 -7.47 13.12 -6.44
C LYS A 349 -6.70 14.32 -6.99
N GLU A 350 -7.31 15.10 -7.88
CA GLU A 350 -6.64 16.16 -8.66
C GLU A 350 -6.72 17.57 -8.09
N VAL A 351 -7.49 17.82 -7.02
CA VAL A 351 -7.57 19.16 -6.41
C VAL A 351 -6.30 19.56 -5.64
N GLY A 352 -5.15 19.53 -6.33
CA GLY A 352 -3.85 20.04 -5.90
C GLY A 352 -3.06 20.63 -7.07
N GLY A 353 -3.73 20.98 -8.18
CA GLY A 353 -3.11 21.47 -9.41
C GLY A 353 -3.81 22.68 -10.04
N ALA A 354 -4.47 23.52 -9.25
CA ALA A 354 -5.04 24.80 -9.71
C ALA A 354 -4.37 25.99 -9.02
#